data_AF-A0AAX1Q7V8-F1
#
_entry.id   AF-A0AAX1Q7V8-F1
#
_cell.length_a   1.000
_cell.length_b   1.000
_cell.length_c   1.000
_cell.angle_alpha   90.00
_cell.angle_beta   90.00
_cell.angle_gamma   90.00
#
_symmetry.space_group_name_H-M   'P 1'
#
loop_
_entity.id
_entity.type
_entity.pdbx_description
1 polymer ?
#
loop_
_entity_poly.entity_id
_entity_poly.type
_entity_poly.pdbx_seq_one_letter_code
_entity_poly.pdbx_strand_id
1 'polypeptide(L)'
;MAQKISLTGRPTSSIQDYGKYLAFDMEEKGSPNAPKGIPFQSNAITYTVVLSLKQFNKLNINQEEFSQRRFLVQGEPCLDIPFEQCTGEIGVICMQIQEIEDKGKEKKQTKQIPKKGSRAKKQEESKSLEESKQEQEKKPLLVPKGTKDWMSLDDIKVPETFLQFTPGIAKQKAVEESIEKNGTVDKPIIINPETHELVDSYSRYYVAKQKKLDRVPVHY
;
A
#
# COMPACT_ATOMS: atom_id res chain seq x y z
N MET A 1 13.47 -26.80 10.26
CA MET A 1 13.50 -25.51 10.99
C MET A 1 13.08 -24.43 10.01
N ALA A 2 12.27 -23.46 10.45
CA ALA A 2 11.88 -22.34 9.59
C ALA A 2 13.06 -21.36 9.45
N GLN A 3 13.33 -20.93 8.23
CA GLN A 3 14.35 -19.92 7.95
C GLN A 3 13.82 -18.54 8.34
N LYS A 4 14.64 -17.74 9.01
CA LYS A 4 14.27 -16.40 9.46
C LYS A 4 15.14 -15.36 8.81
N ILE A 5 14.54 -14.23 8.47
CA ILE A 5 15.20 -13.02 7.99
C ILE A 5 14.74 -11.82 8.81
N SER A 6 15.63 -10.84 8.99
CA SER A 6 15.30 -9.54 9.57
C SER A 6 15.62 -8.46 8.55
N LEU A 7 14.65 -7.59 8.28
CA LEU A 7 14.80 -6.43 7.41
C LEU A 7 14.69 -5.14 8.22
N THR A 8 15.57 -4.17 8.00
CA THR A 8 15.62 -2.91 8.73
C THR A 8 15.74 -1.71 7.80
N GLY A 9 14.65 -1.00 7.59
CA GLY A 9 14.64 0.07 6.60
C GLY A 9 13.34 0.84 6.55
N ARG A 10 13.23 1.74 5.57
CA ARG A 10 11.97 2.38 5.23
C ARG A 10 11.31 1.62 4.08
N PRO A 11 9.98 1.65 3.97
CA PRO A 11 9.29 1.15 2.80
C PRO A 11 9.76 1.91 1.55
N THR A 12 10.02 1.19 0.45
CA THR A 12 10.37 1.79 -0.84
C THR A 12 9.16 1.93 -1.76
N SER A 13 8.12 1.12 -1.54
CA SER A 13 6.85 1.21 -2.25
C SER A 13 5.72 1.77 -1.37
N SER A 14 4.62 2.15 -2.02
CA SER A 14 3.34 2.31 -1.32
C SER A 14 2.83 0.94 -0.87
N ILE A 15 2.04 0.92 0.22
CA ILE A 15 1.35 -0.28 0.66
C ILE A 15 0.29 -0.68 -0.38
N GLN A 16 0.33 -1.94 -0.78
CA GLN A 16 -0.65 -2.63 -1.60
C GLN A 16 -1.62 -3.39 -0.68
N ASP A 17 -2.92 -3.20 -0.88
CA ASP A 17 -3.97 -3.86 -0.10
C ASP A 17 -4.65 -4.97 -0.92
N TYR A 18 -4.55 -6.20 -0.42
CA TYR A 18 -5.16 -7.40 -1.01
C TYR A 18 -6.41 -7.87 -0.24
N GLY A 19 -6.93 -7.03 0.66
CA GLY A 19 -8.13 -7.25 1.46
C GLY A 19 -7.94 -8.18 2.67
N LYS A 20 -7.08 -9.21 2.57
CA LYS A 20 -6.75 -10.09 3.71
C LYS A 20 -5.39 -9.76 4.35
N TYR A 21 -4.48 -9.24 3.54
CA TYR A 21 -3.13 -8.87 3.90
C TYR A 21 -2.73 -7.65 3.10
N LEU A 22 -1.67 -7.02 3.58
CA LEU A 22 -1.00 -5.91 2.94
C LEU A 22 0.34 -6.40 2.41
N ALA A 23 0.85 -5.75 1.36
CA ALA A 23 2.21 -5.95 0.89
C ALA A 23 2.90 -4.61 0.66
N PHE A 24 4.20 -4.54 0.90
CA PHE A 24 5.02 -3.39 0.57
C PHE A 24 6.47 -3.82 0.37
N ASP A 25 7.23 -3.02 -0.37
CA ASP A 25 8.62 -3.34 -0.65
C ASP A 25 9.56 -2.65 0.33
N MET A 26 10.66 -3.34 0.64
CA MET A 26 11.80 -2.82 1.39
C MET A 26 13.09 -3.17 0.64
N GLU A 27 14.08 -2.30 0.74
CA GLU A 27 15.40 -2.58 0.18
C GLU A 27 16.39 -2.84 1.31
N GLU A 28 17.11 -3.96 1.21
CA GLU A 28 18.22 -4.28 2.11
C GLU A 28 19.41 -4.78 1.32
N LYS A 29 20.61 -4.50 1.82
CA LYS A 29 21.85 -5.02 1.26
C LYS A 29 22.61 -5.80 2.32
N GLY A 30 23.37 -6.78 1.86
CA GLY A 30 24.37 -7.45 2.67
C GLY A 30 25.44 -6.48 3.19
N SER A 31 26.19 -6.97 4.18
CA SER A 31 27.24 -6.20 4.84
C SER A 31 28.20 -5.56 3.82
N PRO A 32 28.54 -4.27 3.96
CA PRO A 32 29.55 -3.64 3.12
C PRO A 32 30.95 -4.25 3.31
N ASN A 33 31.17 -4.92 4.44
CA ASN A 33 32.42 -5.59 4.77
C ASN A 33 32.26 -7.09 4.53
N ALA A 34 32.28 -7.50 3.26
CA ALA A 34 32.38 -8.90 2.91
C ALA A 34 33.71 -9.49 3.46
N PRO A 35 33.74 -10.77 3.87
CA PRO A 35 34.98 -11.45 4.25
C PRO A 35 36.07 -11.32 3.17
N LYS A 36 37.33 -11.16 3.61
CA LYS A 36 38.48 -11.04 2.69
C LYS A 36 38.56 -12.25 1.76
N GLY A 37 38.84 -12.00 0.49
CA GLY A 37 38.97 -13.04 -0.55
C GLY A 37 37.69 -13.36 -1.32
N ILE A 38 36.55 -12.75 -0.96
CA ILE A 38 35.30 -12.86 -1.73
C ILE A 38 35.27 -11.73 -2.78
N PRO A 39 35.19 -12.04 -4.09
CA PRO A 39 35.22 -11.03 -5.14
C PRO A 39 33.88 -10.31 -5.35
N PHE A 40 32.82 -10.76 -4.68
CA PHE A 40 31.46 -10.24 -4.84
C PHE A 40 31.16 -9.16 -3.80
N GLN A 41 30.54 -8.09 -4.26
CA GLN A 41 29.99 -7.04 -3.40
C GLN A 41 28.49 -7.25 -3.28
N SER A 42 27.93 -6.97 -2.09
CA SER A 42 26.49 -7.05 -1.94
C SER A 42 25.84 -5.85 -2.61
N ASN A 43 25.01 -6.12 -3.61
CA ASN A 43 24.06 -5.17 -4.13
C ASN A 43 22.85 -5.05 -3.19
N ALA A 44 22.04 -4.04 -3.44
CA ALA A 44 20.71 -3.93 -2.88
C ALA A 44 19.83 -5.08 -3.37
N ILE A 45 19.05 -5.65 -2.47
CA ILE A 45 18.04 -6.67 -2.74
C ILE A 45 16.69 -6.08 -2.36
N THR A 46 15.74 -6.12 -3.28
CA THR A 46 14.38 -5.68 -3.00
C THR A 46 13.56 -6.85 -2.44
N TYR A 47 12.92 -6.64 -1.30
CA TYR A 47 12.07 -7.62 -0.64
C TYR A 47 10.63 -7.16 -0.65
N THR A 48 9.70 -8.03 -1.04
CA THR A 48 8.26 -7.77 -0.82
C THR A 48 7.84 -8.36 0.50
N VAL A 49 7.51 -7.49 1.45
CA VAL A 49 7.02 -7.86 2.77
C VAL A 49 5.51 -8.00 2.75
N VAL A 50 5.02 -9.20 3.06
CA VAL A 50 3.59 -9.49 3.23
C VAL A 50 3.26 -9.54 4.72
N LEU A 51 2.29 -8.74 5.15
CA LEU A 51 1.83 -8.69 6.54
C LEU A 51 0.31 -8.71 6.64
N SER A 52 -0.21 -9.25 7.73
CA SER A 52 -1.64 -9.24 8.01
C SER A 52 -2.12 -7.83 8.41
N LEU A 53 -3.40 -7.54 8.13
CA LEU A 53 -4.08 -6.32 8.59
C LEU A 53 -3.97 -6.13 10.11
N LYS A 54 -4.02 -7.23 10.88
CA LYS A 54 -3.87 -7.20 12.35
C LYS A 54 -2.50 -6.70 12.78
N GLN A 55 -1.44 -7.07 12.08
CA GLN A 55 -0.08 -6.60 12.38
C GLN A 55 0.07 -5.12 12.04
N PHE A 56 -0.48 -4.69 10.89
CA PHE A 56 -0.45 -3.30 10.49
C PHE A 56 -1.22 -2.39 11.46
N ASN A 57 -2.43 -2.77 11.85
CA ASN A 57 -3.26 -1.99 12.78
C ASN A 57 -2.60 -1.83 14.17
N LYS A 58 -1.72 -2.75 14.57
CA LYS A 58 -0.95 -2.64 15.83
C LYS A 58 0.11 -1.55 15.80
N LEU A 59 0.53 -1.11 14.61
CA LEU A 59 1.48 -0.02 14.48
C LEU A 59 0.82 1.33 14.80
N ASN A 60 -0.49 1.45 14.59
CA ASN A 60 -1.26 2.69 14.78
C ASN A 60 -0.69 3.87 13.95
N ILE A 61 -0.39 3.60 12.68
CA ILE A 61 0.23 4.53 11.73
C ILE A 61 -0.67 4.65 10.50
N ASN A 62 -0.79 5.86 9.96
CA ASN A 62 -1.49 6.12 8.70
C ASN A 62 -0.64 5.70 7.48
N GLN A 63 -1.27 5.37 6.36
CA GLN A 63 -0.55 4.89 5.16
C GLN A 63 0.47 5.92 4.62
N GLU A 64 0.20 7.22 4.74
CA GLU A 64 1.13 8.29 4.34
C GLU A 64 2.35 8.38 5.26
N GLU A 65 2.14 8.20 6.56
CA GLU A 65 3.21 8.22 7.56
C GLU A 65 4.07 6.94 7.51
N PHE A 66 3.48 5.84 7.07
CA PHE A 66 4.16 4.55 6.96
C PHE A 66 5.37 4.63 6.03
N SER A 67 5.25 5.25 4.85
CA SER A 67 6.38 5.37 3.91
C SER A 67 7.53 6.25 4.42
N GLN A 68 7.27 7.13 5.39
CA GLN A 68 8.29 8.01 5.98
C GLN A 68 8.99 7.38 7.18
N ARG A 69 8.32 6.45 7.86
CA ARG A 69 8.81 5.79 9.06
C ARG A 69 9.73 4.61 8.73
N ARG A 70 10.52 4.22 9.73
CA ARG A 70 11.50 3.16 9.61
C ARG A 70 11.05 1.97 10.45
N PHE A 71 11.22 0.76 9.93
CA PHE A 71 10.73 -0.46 10.55
C PHE A 71 11.82 -1.51 10.67
N LEU A 72 11.71 -2.32 11.72
CA LEU A 72 12.31 -3.63 11.84
C LEU A 72 11.23 -4.68 11.55
N VAL A 73 11.42 -5.44 10.47
CA VAL A 73 10.57 -6.55 10.06
C VAL A 73 11.31 -7.86 10.33
N GLN A 74 10.66 -8.81 10.99
CA GLN A 74 11.17 -10.16 11.16
C GLN A 74 10.17 -11.12 10.53
N GLY A 75 10.65 -12.00 9.66
CA GLY A 75 9.78 -12.86 8.89
C GLY A 75 10.52 -14.07 8.33
N GLU A 76 9.84 -14.77 7.45
CA GLU A 76 10.36 -15.95 6.76
C GLU A 76 10.41 -15.64 5.26
N PRO A 77 11.56 -15.87 4.59
CA PRO A 77 11.63 -15.68 3.15
C PRO A 77 10.76 -16.72 2.43
N CYS A 78 10.09 -16.29 1.38
CA CYS A 78 9.17 -17.10 0.58
C CYS A 78 9.32 -16.73 -0.90
N LEU A 79 9.49 -17.76 -1.75
CA LEU A 79 9.55 -17.61 -3.21
C LEU A 79 8.23 -17.99 -3.89
N ASP A 80 7.26 -18.49 -3.12
CA ASP A 80 5.97 -19.00 -3.61
C ASP A 80 4.89 -17.91 -3.63
N ILE A 81 5.25 -16.66 -3.32
CA ILE A 81 4.34 -15.52 -3.46
C ILE A 81 4.10 -15.32 -4.96
N PRO A 82 2.83 -15.23 -5.42
CA PRO A 82 2.52 -15.01 -6.84
C PRO A 82 3.27 -13.80 -7.39
N PHE A 83 3.79 -13.92 -8.61
CA PHE A 83 4.60 -12.87 -9.25
C PHE A 83 3.85 -11.54 -9.36
N GLU A 84 2.53 -11.57 -9.51
CA GLU A 84 1.69 -10.37 -9.56
C GLU A 84 1.66 -9.61 -8.22
N GLN A 85 2.07 -10.26 -7.14
CA GLN A 85 2.02 -9.77 -5.76
C GLN A 85 3.41 -9.58 -5.14
N CYS A 86 4.45 -10.15 -5.75
CA CYS A 86 5.85 -10.04 -5.33
C CYS A 86 6.58 -9.12 -6.30
N THR A 87 6.56 -7.82 -6.01
CA THR A 87 7.22 -6.79 -6.83
C THR A 87 8.74 -6.71 -6.60
N GLY A 88 9.21 -7.21 -5.44
CA GLY A 88 10.62 -7.40 -5.12
C GLY A 88 11.17 -8.74 -5.61
N GLU A 89 12.48 -8.91 -5.43
CA GLU A 89 13.21 -10.12 -5.81
C GLU A 89 12.88 -11.30 -4.88
N ILE A 90 12.63 -11.03 -3.60
CA ILE A 90 12.38 -12.05 -2.58
C ILE A 90 11.14 -11.68 -1.76
N GLY A 91 10.18 -12.59 -1.66
CA GLY A 91 9.05 -12.44 -0.76
C GLY A 91 9.42 -12.69 0.70
N VAL A 92 8.79 -11.97 1.62
CA VAL A 92 8.96 -12.17 3.07
C VAL A 92 7.61 -12.17 3.75
N ILE A 93 7.25 -13.30 4.37
CA ILE A 93 6.06 -13.38 5.21
C ILE A 93 6.42 -12.80 6.58
N CYS A 94 5.89 -11.62 6.89
CA CYS A 94 6.16 -10.91 8.13
C CYS A 94 5.53 -11.63 9.32
N MET A 95 6.36 -12.01 10.29
CA MET A 95 5.94 -12.53 11.59
C MET A 95 5.79 -11.40 12.62
N GLN A 96 6.69 -10.42 12.58
CA GLN A 96 6.73 -9.30 13.50
C GLN A 96 7.22 -8.04 12.80
N ILE A 97 6.57 -6.91 13.08
CA ILE A 97 6.96 -5.59 12.59
C ILE A 97 6.94 -4.60 13.75
N GLN A 98 7.96 -3.76 13.82
CA GLN A 98 8.10 -2.71 14.83
C GLN A 98 8.61 -1.44 14.18
N GLU A 99 8.04 -0.30 14.55
CA GLU A 99 8.62 0.99 14.21
C GLU A 99 9.91 1.21 15.00
N ILE A 100 10.93 1.73 14.33
CA ILE A 100 12.18 2.15 14.93
C ILE A 100 12.42 3.63 14.63
N GLU A 101 12.97 4.33 15.61
CA GLU A 101 13.39 5.71 15.43
C GLU A 101 14.58 5.78 14.48
N ASP A 102 14.57 6.78 13.59
CA ASP A 102 15.77 7.12 12.83
C ASP A 102 16.82 7.66 13.79
N LYS A 103 17.78 6.80 14.15
CA LYS A 103 19.06 7.26 14.66
C LYS A 103 19.74 8.02 13.54
N GLY A 104 19.47 9.31 13.47
CA GLY A 104 20.29 10.26 12.73
C GLY A 104 21.75 9.98 13.04
N LYS A 105 22.61 10.11 12.04
CA LYS A 105 24.07 9.93 12.18
C LYS A 105 24.62 10.96 13.19
N GLU A 106 24.50 10.69 14.48
CA GLU A 106 25.38 11.27 15.47
C GLU A 106 26.74 10.58 15.33
N LYS A 107 27.75 11.41 15.13
CA LYS A 107 29.16 11.02 15.15
C LYS A 107 29.43 10.22 16.43
N LYS A 108 30.20 9.15 16.28
CA LYS A 108 30.81 8.35 17.36
C LYS A 108 31.07 9.19 18.61
N GLN A 109 30.50 8.78 19.74
CA GLN A 109 31.26 8.71 20.99
C GLN A 109 30.75 7.59 21.89
N THR A 110 31.72 6.76 22.26
CA THR A 110 31.69 5.65 23.21
C THR A 110 31.18 6.10 24.58
N LYS A 111 30.25 5.34 25.20
CA LYS A 111 30.39 4.71 26.54
C LYS A 111 29.03 4.37 27.19
N GLN A 112 28.91 3.08 27.55
CA GLN A 112 28.44 2.53 28.82
C GLN A 112 26.97 2.72 29.29
N ILE A 113 26.27 1.59 29.33
CA ILE A 113 25.19 1.19 30.27
C ILE A 113 25.75 1.25 31.74
N PRO A 114 25.00 1.38 32.89
CA PRO A 114 23.54 1.21 33.14
C PRO A 114 22.85 2.19 34.16
N LYS A 115 21.51 2.09 34.28
CA LYS A 115 20.70 1.87 35.52
C LYS A 115 19.50 2.81 35.73
N LYS A 116 18.36 2.13 36.00
CA LYS A 116 17.27 2.43 36.96
C LYS A 116 16.39 3.68 36.78
N GLY A 117 15.14 3.42 36.40
CA GLY A 117 14.03 3.42 37.36
C GLY A 117 13.08 4.62 37.40
N SER A 118 11.79 4.28 37.57
CA SER A 118 10.65 5.12 38.04
C SER A 118 9.95 5.93 36.94
N ARG A 119 8.65 5.81 36.59
CA ARG A 119 7.33 5.54 37.23
C ARG A 119 6.48 6.83 37.22
N ALA A 120 5.30 6.73 36.60
CA ALA A 120 4.08 7.55 36.77
C ALA A 120 4.14 9.01 36.22
N LYS A 121 3.08 9.67 35.73
CA LYS A 121 1.62 9.43 35.67
C LYS A 121 0.99 10.50 34.75
N LYS A 122 -0.04 10.09 33.98
CA LYS A 122 -1.39 10.68 33.80
C LYS A 122 -1.62 12.17 33.39
N GLN A 123 -2.52 12.29 32.38
CA GLN A 123 -3.72 13.16 32.30
C GLN A 123 -3.47 14.68 32.05
N GLU A 124 -4.31 15.47 31.36
CA GLU A 124 -5.72 15.36 30.93
C GLU A 124 -6.03 16.47 29.89
N GLU A 125 -7.03 16.19 29.05
CA GLU A 125 -8.07 17.02 28.39
C GLU A 125 -7.94 18.55 28.15
N SER A 126 -8.35 19.00 26.95
CA SER A 126 -9.53 19.89 26.71
C SER A 126 -9.67 20.23 25.20
N LYS A 127 -10.79 19.88 24.55
CA LYS A 127 -11.93 20.73 24.09
C LYS A 127 -11.52 21.88 23.14
N SER A 128 -12.17 22.18 22.01
CA SER A 128 -13.61 22.16 21.69
C SER A 128 -13.89 22.30 20.18
N LEU A 129 -15.09 21.84 19.80
CA LEU A 129 -15.79 21.97 18.51
C LEU A 129 -16.25 23.40 18.18
N GLU A 130 -16.57 23.62 16.90
CA GLU A 130 -17.77 24.28 16.32
C GLU A 130 -17.40 24.99 14.99
N GLU A 131 -17.75 24.45 13.82
CA GLU A 131 -19.03 24.52 13.08
C GLU A 131 -19.29 25.85 12.32
N SER A 132 -19.50 25.75 11.00
CA SER A 132 -20.38 26.65 10.24
C SER A 132 -20.90 25.95 8.96
N LYS A 133 -22.21 25.62 8.99
CA LYS A 133 -23.27 25.66 7.95
C LYS A 133 -22.89 26.18 6.54
N GLN A 134 -23.53 25.85 5.40
CA GLN A 134 -24.61 24.98 4.90
C GLN A 134 -24.68 25.36 3.40
N GLU A 135 -24.73 24.42 2.44
CA GLU A 135 -25.48 24.60 1.18
C GLU A 135 -25.49 23.29 0.35
N GLN A 136 -26.68 22.86 -0.05
CA GLN A 136 -26.91 21.76 -0.97
C GLN A 136 -26.69 22.24 -2.41
N GLU A 137 -25.65 21.77 -3.11
CA GLU A 137 -25.70 21.54 -4.56
C GLU A 137 -24.43 20.79 -5.03
N LYS A 138 -24.65 19.64 -5.67
CA LYS A 138 -23.66 18.71 -6.28
C LYS A 138 -22.55 18.23 -5.34
N LYS A 139 -22.66 16.97 -4.88
CA LYS A 139 -21.51 16.24 -4.29
C LYS A 139 -20.29 16.50 -5.20
N PRO A 140 -19.16 17.01 -4.66
CA PRO A 140 -17.96 17.17 -5.46
C PRO A 140 -17.58 15.76 -5.94
N LEU A 141 -17.62 15.55 -7.25
CA LEU A 141 -17.06 14.36 -7.88
C LEU A 141 -15.59 14.33 -7.47
N LEU A 142 -15.26 13.50 -6.48
CA LEU A 142 -13.88 13.35 -6.02
C LEU A 142 -13.15 12.59 -7.12
N VAL A 143 -12.38 13.35 -7.91
CA VAL A 143 -11.56 12.81 -9.00
C VAL A 143 -10.51 11.89 -8.38
N PRO A 144 -10.49 10.59 -8.71
CA PRO A 144 -9.47 9.69 -8.20
C PRO A 144 -8.06 10.14 -8.61
N LYS A 145 -7.09 10.00 -7.69
CA LYS A 145 -5.68 10.33 -7.97
C LYS A 145 -5.19 9.51 -9.19
N GLY A 146 -4.69 10.20 -10.21
CA GLY A 146 -4.21 9.58 -11.46
C GLY A 146 -5.21 9.60 -12.62
N THR A 147 -6.40 10.20 -12.46
CA THR A 147 -7.32 10.43 -13.58
C THR A 147 -6.66 11.34 -14.61
N LYS A 148 -6.47 10.86 -15.84
CA LYS A 148 -5.99 11.66 -16.97
C LYS A 148 -7.16 12.27 -17.75
N ASP A 149 -8.27 11.54 -17.87
CA ASP A 149 -9.46 12.01 -18.60
C ASP A 149 -10.76 11.44 -18.01
N TRP A 150 -11.91 11.97 -18.43
CA TRP A 150 -13.24 11.45 -18.15
C TRP A 150 -13.86 10.93 -19.44
N MET A 151 -14.17 9.63 -19.47
CA MET A 151 -14.70 8.97 -20.66
C MET A 151 -16.07 8.35 -20.35
N SER A 152 -16.96 8.34 -21.33
CA SER A 152 -18.26 7.67 -21.20
C SER A 152 -18.06 6.16 -21.18
N LEU A 153 -18.86 5.43 -20.39
CA LEU A 153 -18.76 3.96 -20.35
C LEU A 153 -19.02 3.29 -21.70
N ASP A 154 -19.82 3.91 -22.55
CA ASP A 154 -20.18 3.40 -23.88
C ASP A 154 -19.03 3.54 -24.89
N ASP A 155 -18.10 4.47 -24.64
CA ASP A 155 -16.92 4.69 -25.50
C ASP A 155 -15.79 3.70 -25.20
N ILE A 156 -15.88 2.95 -24.10
CA ILE A 156 -14.88 1.96 -23.69
C ILE A 156 -15.16 0.63 -24.36
N LYS A 157 -14.24 0.19 -25.22
CA LYS A 157 -14.33 -1.15 -25.82
C LYS A 157 -13.84 -2.18 -24.82
N VAL A 158 -14.71 -3.08 -24.38
CA VAL A 158 -14.32 -4.17 -23.49
C VAL A 158 -13.98 -5.41 -24.32
N PRO A 159 -12.73 -5.92 -24.25
CA PRO A 159 -12.36 -7.18 -24.90
C PRO A 159 -13.21 -8.35 -24.39
N GLU A 160 -13.54 -9.30 -25.27
CA GLU A 160 -14.36 -10.48 -24.93
C GLU A 160 -13.74 -11.33 -23.81
N THR A 161 -12.41 -11.31 -23.67
CA THR A 161 -11.67 -11.98 -22.59
C THR A 161 -12.12 -11.52 -21.21
N PHE A 162 -12.52 -10.27 -21.05
CA PHE A 162 -13.04 -9.73 -19.79
C PHE A 162 -14.52 -10.04 -19.59
N LEU A 163 -15.32 -10.12 -20.67
CA LEU A 163 -16.74 -10.47 -20.59
C LEU A 163 -16.97 -11.88 -20.04
N GLN A 164 -16.02 -12.80 -20.27
CA GLN A 164 -16.08 -14.18 -19.77
C GLN A 164 -15.84 -14.30 -18.26
N PHE A 165 -15.31 -13.27 -17.61
CA PHE A 165 -14.94 -13.32 -16.20
C PHE A 165 -15.75 -12.35 -15.36
N THR A 166 -16.59 -12.83 -14.45
CA THR A 166 -17.24 -11.95 -13.46
C THR A 166 -16.24 -11.57 -12.36
N PRO A 167 -15.99 -10.27 -12.12
CA PRO A 167 -15.12 -9.82 -11.04
C PRO A 167 -15.57 -10.37 -9.68
N GLY A 168 -14.63 -10.72 -8.79
CA GLY A 168 -14.98 -11.23 -7.45
C GLY A 168 -15.80 -10.23 -6.63
N ILE A 169 -16.77 -10.75 -5.85
CA ILE A 169 -17.77 -9.96 -5.08
C ILE A 169 -17.11 -8.91 -4.16
N ALA A 170 -15.96 -9.22 -3.56
CA ALA A 170 -15.22 -8.29 -2.71
C ALA A 170 -14.75 -7.04 -3.48
N LYS A 171 -14.26 -7.21 -4.71
CA LYS A 171 -13.85 -6.09 -5.58
C LYS A 171 -15.06 -5.28 -6.04
N GLN A 172 -16.21 -5.93 -6.26
CA GLN A 172 -17.43 -5.23 -6.64
C GLN A 172 -17.92 -4.30 -5.51
N LYS A 173 -17.98 -4.80 -4.27
CA LYS A 173 -18.43 -4.01 -3.11
C LYS A 173 -17.56 -2.80 -2.82
N ALA A 174 -16.24 -2.92 -2.96
CA ALA A 174 -15.33 -1.80 -2.74
C ALA A 174 -15.55 -0.65 -3.74
N VAL A 175 -15.83 -0.99 -5.00
CA VAL A 175 -16.15 -0.01 -6.03
C VAL A 175 -17.55 0.58 -5.80
N GLU A 176 -18.51 -0.25 -5.40
CA GLU A 176 -19.87 0.18 -5.08
C GLU A 176 -19.90 1.19 -3.92
N GLU A 177 -19.21 0.90 -2.81
CA GLU A 177 -19.06 1.85 -1.70
C GLU A 177 -18.41 3.16 -2.16
N SER A 178 -17.43 3.07 -3.07
CA SER A 178 -16.76 4.26 -3.60
C SER A 178 -17.69 5.10 -4.47
N ILE A 179 -18.54 4.48 -5.29
CA ILE A 179 -19.53 5.18 -6.11
C ILE A 179 -20.60 5.82 -5.21
N GLU A 180 -21.05 5.14 -4.16
CA GLU A 180 -22.07 5.67 -3.24
C GLU A 180 -21.54 6.85 -2.40
N LYS A 181 -20.28 6.74 -1.96
CA LYS A 181 -19.60 7.75 -1.14
C LYS A 181 -19.14 8.95 -1.97
N ASN A 182 -18.47 8.70 -3.10
CA ASN A 182 -17.74 9.70 -3.87
C ASN A 182 -18.41 10.08 -5.21
N GLY A 183 -19.46 9.37 -5.62
CA GLY A 183 -20.16 9.59 -6.90
C GLY A 183 -19.43 9.03 -8.12
N THR A 184 -18.28 8.38 -7.94
CA THR A 184 -17.46 7.79 -9.02
C THR A 184 -16.63 6.62 -8.48
N VAL A 185 -15.99 5.86 -9.37
CA VAL A 185 -15.14 4.71 -9.02
C VAL A 185 -13.92 5.12 -8.18
N ASP A 186 -13.37 4.18 -7.42
CA ASP A 186 -12.24 4.39 -6.49
C ASP A 186 -10.94 4.86 -7.17
N LYS A 187 -10.67 4.36 -8.37
CA LYS A 187 -9.48 4.61 -9.18
C LYS A 187 -9.85 4.71 -10.66
N PRO A 188 -9.06 5.40 -11.49
CA PRO A 188 -9.35 5.48 -12.91
C PRO A 188 -9.28 4.10 -13.56
N ILE A 189 -10.08 3.91 -14.60
CA ILE A 189 -10.06 2.72 -15.46
C ILE A 189 -8.90 2.85 -16.44
N ILE A 190 -8.11 1.79 -16.61
CA ILE A 190 -6.94 1.81 -17.51
C ILE A 190 -7.39 1.37 -18.89
N ILE A 191 -7.21 2.27 -19.86
CA ILE A 191 -7.59 2.05 -21.24
C ILE A 191 -6.40 2.27 -22.18
N ASN A 192 -6.39 1.55 -23.28
CA ASN A 192 -5.37 1.74 -24.30
C ASN A 192 -5.64 3.06 -25.04
N PRO A 193 -4.67 3.99 -25.11
CA PRO A 193 -4.86 5.28 -25.81
C PRO A 193 -5.13 5.14 -27.31
N GLU A 194 -4.70 4.06 -27.96
CA GLU A 194 -4.83 3.89 -29.41
C GLU A 194 -6.12 3.17 -29.81
N THR A 195 -6.51 2.13 -29.05
CA THR A 195 -7.66 1.27 -29.39
C THR A 195 -8.92 1.59 -28.58
N HIS A 196 -8.80 2.40 -27.52
CA HIS A 196 -9.83 2.66 -26.50
C HIS A 196 -10.33 1.36 -25.83
N GLU A 197 -9.50 0.32 -25.85
CA GLU A 197 -9.82 -0.95 -25.23
C GLU A 197 -9.48 -0.93 -23.75
N LEU A 198 -10.32 -1.59 -22.97
CA LEU A 198 -10.07 -1.83 -21.56
C LEU A 198 -8.85 -2.76 -21.40
N VAL A 199 -7.79 -2.22 -20.80
CA VAL A 199 -6.55 -2.97 -20.53
C VAL A 199 -6.59 -3.61 -19.14
N ASP A 200 -7.10 -2.88 -18.16
CA ASP A 200 -7.20 -3.34 -16.77
C ASP A 200 -8.34 -2.62 -16.05
N SER A 201 -8.66 -3.03 -14.82
CA SER A 201 -9.74 -2.48 -14.00
C SER A 201 -11.16 -2.85 -14.44
N TYR A 202 -11.35 -4.04 -15.02
CA TYR A 202 -12.68 -4.54 -15.41
C TYR A 202 -13.70 -4.56 -14.27
N SER A 203 -13.28 -4.79 -13.02
CA SER A 203 -14.18 -4.70 -11.86
C SER A 203 -14.83 -3.33 -11.72
N ARG A 204 -14.10 -2.26 -12.07
CA ARG A 204 -14.59 -0.88 -11.99
C ARG A 204 -15.55 -0.57 -13.13
N TYR A 205 -15.18 -0.96 -14.35
CA TYR A 205 -16.07 -0.87 -15.50
C TYR A 205 -17.39 -1.63 -15.25
N TYR A 206 -17.30 -2.87 -14.75
CA TYR A 206 -18.44 -3.73 -14.49
C TYR A 206 -19.42 -3.09 -13.50
N VAL A 207 -18.93 -2.62 -12.34
CA VAL A 207 -19.79 -1.98 -11.33
C VAL A 207 -20.31 -0.62 -11.81
N ALA A 208 -19.49 0.17 -12.51
CA ALA A 208 -19.92 1.43 -13.11
C ALA A 208 -21.06 1.22 -14.12
N LYS A 209 -21.00 0.15 -14.92
CA LYS A 209 -22.06 -0.26 -15.83
C LYS A 209 -23.33 -0.69 -15.10
N GLN A 210 -23.20 -1.45 -14.00
CA GLN A 210 -24.35 -1.85 -13.16
C GLN A 210 -25.03 -0.65 -12.50
N LYS A 211 -24.26 0.33 -12.03
CA LYS A 211 -24.75 1.57 -11.41
C LYS A 211 -25.13 2.66 -12.41
N LYS A 212 -25.03 2.39 -13.73
CA LYS A 212 -25.35 3.31 -14.83
C LYS A 212 -24.65 4.67 -14.70
N LEU A 213 -23.35 4.66 -14.46
CA LEU A 213 -22.57 5.90 -14.43
C LEU A 213 -22.35 6.42 -15.85
N ASP A 214 -22.73 7.68 -16.10
CA ASP A 214 -22.57 8.29 -17.43
C ASP A 214 -21.10 8.51 -17.81
N ARG A 215 -20.25 8.85 -16.83
CA ARG A 215 -18.84 9.16 -17.03
C ARG A 215 -17.98 8.48 -15.98
N VAL A 216 -16.85 7.96 -16.43
CA VAL A 216 -15.85 7.33 -15.57
C VAL A 216 -14.48 7.98 -15.75
N PRO A 217 -13.72 8.13 -14.66
CA PRO A 217 -12.33 8.55 -14.72
C PRO A 217 -11.50 7.47 -15.39
N VAL A 218 -10.63 7.88 -16.32
CA VAL A 218 -9.76 6.98 -17.06
C VAL A 218 -8.31 7.41 -17.03
N HIS A 219 -7.45 6.44 -17.26
CA HIS A 219 -6.02 6.58 -17.41
C HIS A 219 -5.56 5.82 -18.65
N TYR A 220 -4.63 6.42 -19.38
CA TYR A 220 -3.95 5.82 -20.53
C TYR A 220 -2.56 5.33 -20.13
#